data_AF-A0A7S0Q0W8-F1
#
_entry.id   AF-A0A7S0Q0W8-F1
#
_cell.length_a   1.000
_cell.length_b   1.000
_cell.length_c   1.000
_cell.angle_alpha   90.00
_cell.angle_beta   90.00
_cell.angle_gamma   90.00
#
_symmetry.space_group_name_H-M   'P 1'
#
loop_
_entity.id
_entity.type
_entity.pdbx_description
1 polymer ?
#
loop_
_entity_poly.entity_id
_entity_poly.type
_entity_poly.pdbx_seq_one_letter_code
_entity_poly.pdbx_strand_id
1 'polypeptide(L)'
;NCGYDLSGDMLRRFYGEIVPRVPQRDDGLRWIDQWKYLPADYPFPGNESTLLQWAVAYVPRACLRDSEQCRVHVNYHGCTSNPPNSSASAWAERLVWVRSIDINTYAESNNIIVLYPQAAGSPSAGEGCFNWASYEDDPLFDTRSGVQLRTVDAMVNDLANALLNSTRVGGEWLSAASLEARSLKRPAEARGGLAAGVPKGAQE
;
A
#
# COMPACT_ATOMS: atom_id res chain seq x y z
N ASN A 1 -5.79 -23.45 -2.87
CA ASN A 1 -6.69 -23.84 -3.98
C ASN A 1 -7.96 -24.41 -3.36
N CYS A 2 -9.09 -23.71 -3.52
CA CYS A 2 -10.38 -24.12 -2.97
C CYS A 2 -11.34 -24.70 -4.03
N GLY A 3 -10.85 -25.01 -5.23
CA GLY A 3 -11.68 -25.51 -6.34
C GLY A 3 -12.67 -24.47 -6.90
N TYR A 4 -12.46 -23.18 -6.61
CA TYR A 4 -13.36 -22.09 -6.96
C TYR A 4 -12.57 -20.88 -7.46
N ASP A 5 -12.97 -20.33 -8.59
CA ASP A 5 -12.37 -19.14 -9.19
C ASP A 5 -13.00 -17.86 -8.64
N LEU A 6 -12.67 -17.58 -7.38
CA LEU A 6 -13.18 -16.39 -6.69
C LEU A 6 -12.81 -15.10 -7.44
N SER A 7 -11.58 -15.02 -7.95
CA SER A 7 -11.07 -13.81 -8.61
C SER A 7 -11.77 -13.55 -9.94
N GLY A 8 -11.99 -14.58 -10.75
CA GLY A 8 -12.77 -14.46 -11.97
C GLY A 8 -14.22 -14.09 -11.70
N ASP A 9 -14.86 -14.72 -10.72
CA ASP A 9 -16.25 -14.45 -10.36
C ASP A 9 -16.44 -13.02 -9.81
N MET A 10 -15.54 -12.58 -8.93
CA MET A 10 -15.51 -11.23 -8.38
C MET A 10 -15.34 -10.17 -9.48
N LEU A 11 -14.35 -10.35 -10.37
CA LEU A 11 -14.10 -9.39 -11.45
C LEU A 11 -15.27 -9.37 -12.45
N ARG A 12 -15.90 -10.50 -12.75
CA ARG A 12 -17.14 -10.54 -13.55
C ARG A 12 -18.27 -9.75 -12.89
N ARG A 13 -18.41 -9.86 -11.57
CA ARG A 13 -19.43 -9.12 -10.83
C ARG A 13 -19.24 -7.60 -10.88
N PHE A 14 -17.99 -7.13 -10.90
CA PHE A 14 -17.66 -5.70 -10.90
C PHE A 14 -17.60 -5.08 -12.30
N TYR A 15 -17.05 -5.81 -13.27
CA TYR A 15 -16.74 -5.27 -14.60
C TYR A 15 -17.62 -5.84 -15.73
N GLY A 16 -18.50 -6.80 -15.43
CA GLY A 16 -19.34 -7.46 -16.43
C GLY A 16 -18.60 -8.60 -17.13
N GLU A 17 -18.71 -8.68 -18.46
CA GLU A 17 -17.95 -9.67 -19.22
C GLU A 17 -16.45 -9.39 -19.10
N ILE A 18 -15.68 -10.44 -18.76
CA ILE A 18 -14.21 -10.38 -18.70
C ILE A 18 -13.61 -11.42 -19.64
N VAL A 19 -12.46 -11.07 -20.20
CA VAL A 19 -11.63 -11.99 -20.98
C VAL A 19 -11.01 -13.02 -20.04
N PRO A 20 -10.90 -14.31 -20.46
CA PRO A 20 -10.21 -15.33 -19.67
C PRO A 20 -8.81 -14.91 -19.23
N ARG A 21 -8.37 -15.39 -18.06
CA ARG A 21 -7.06 -15.08 -17.51
C ARG A 21 -5.91 -15.54 -18.41
N VAL A 22 -4.82 -14.77 -18.40
CA VAL A 22 -3.54 -15.11 -19.04
C VAL A 22 -2.41 -15.07 -18.01
N PRO A 23 -1.26 -15.70 -18.24
CA PRO A 23 -0.15 -15.62 -17.29
C PRO A 23 0.21 -14.17 -16.95
N GLN A 24 0.30 -13.86 -15.65
CA GLN A 24 0.81 -12.57 -15.18
C GLN A 24 2.29 -12.42 -15.56
N ARG A 25 2.77 -11.19 -15.69
CA ARG A 25 4.17 -10.91 -16.00
C ARG A 25 5.04 -10.88 -14.75
N ASP A 26 6.25 -11.41 -14.86
CA ASP A 26 7.24 -11.36 -13.77
C ASP A 26 7.64 -9.92 -13.42
N ASP A 27 7.74 -9.05 -14.43
CA ASP A 27 8.12 -7.64 -14.32
C ASP A 27 6.93 -6.68 -14.23
N GLY A 28 5.72 -7.21 -13.98
CA GLY A 28 4.47 -6.43 -13.91
C GLY A 28 4.26 -5.67 -12.61
N LEU A 29 4.97 -6.05 -11.54
CA LEU A 29 4.79 -5.43 -10.22
C LEU A 29 5.61 -4.14 -10.05
N ARG A 30 5.05 -3.21 -9.29
CA ARG A 30 5.60 -1.89 -8.95
C ARG A 30 5.48 -1.61 -7.46
N TRP A 31 6.52 -1.05 -6.87
CA TRP A 31 6.53 -0.48 -5.52
C TRP A 31 6.14 1.00 -5.58
N ILE A 32 5.14 1.39 -4.79
CA ILE A 32 4.67 2.78 -4.67
C ILE A 32 4.87 3.22 -3.22
N ASP A 33 5.49 4.37 -3.01
CA ASP A 33 5.63 4.98 -1.68
C ASP A 33 4.28 5.57 -1.24
N GLN A 34 3.44 4.77 -0.58
CA GLN A 34 2.09 5.15 -0.18
C GLN A 34 2.07 6.21 0.93
N TRP A 35 3.17 6.39 1.69
CA TRP A 35 3.25 7.46 2.69
C TRP A 35 3.24 8.86 2.07
N LYS A 36 3.60 9.01 0.79
CA LYS A 36 3.46 10.28 0.05
C LYS A 36 2.01 10.73 -0.11
N TYR A 37 1.07 9.81 0.09
CA TYR A 37 -0.37 10.02 -0.10
C TYR A 37 -1.12 10.14 1.23
N LEU A 38 -0.41 10.15 2.37
CA LEU A 38 -1.05 10.43 3.66
C LEU A 38 -1.70 11.82 3.63
N PRO A 39 -2.89 11.99 4.24
CA PRO A 39 -3.57 13.28 4.28
C PRO A 39 -2.69 14.35 4.92
N ALA A 40 -2.65 15.56 4.35
CA ALA A 40 -1.80 16.64 4.84
C ALA A 40 -2.18 17.12 6.26
N ASP A 41 -3.43 16.89 6.66
CA ASP A 41 -3.97 17.15 8.00
C ASP A 41 -3.73 16.00 8.98
N TYR A 42 -3.12 14.89 8.54
CA TYR A 42 -2.74 13.78 9.42
C TYR A 42 -1.47 14.19 10.20
N PRO A 43 -1.57 14.40 11.52
CA PRO A 43 -0.52 15.07 12.28
C PRO A 43 0.65 14.16 12.65
N PHE A 44 0.55 12.87 12.35
CA PHE A 44 1.49 11.85 12.79
C PHE A 44 2.39 11.38 11.63
N PRO A 45 3.66 11.02 11.91
CA PRO A 45 4.56 10.45 10.91
C PRO A 45 4.02 9.12 10.35
N GLY A 46 4.48 8.72 9.15
CA GLY A 46 3.90 7.59 8.42
C GLY A 46 3.85 6.25 9.16
N ASN A 47 4.72 6.02 10.15
CA ASN A 47 4.68 4.82 11.00
C ASN A 47 3.47 4.77 11.95
N GLU A 48 2.85 5.90 12.25
CA GLU A 48 1.67 6.00 13.11
C GLU A 48 0.37 5.86 12.32
N SER A 49 0.42 6.03 10.99
CA SER A 49 -0.73 5.84 10.09
C SER A 49 -1.29 4.41 10.03
N THR A 50 -0.66 3.46 10.73
CA THR A 50 -0.94 2.01 10.69
C THR A 50 -0.87 1.41 9.27
N LEU A 51 -0.30 2.16 8.33
CA LEU A 51 0.03 1.77 6.97
C LEU A 51 1.54 1.54 6.81
N LEU A 52 1.90 0.63 5.92
CA LEU A 52 3.29 0.47 5.52
C LEU A 52 3.72 1.59 4.56
N GLN A 53 5.02 1.84 4.48
CA GLN A 53 5.54 2.84 3.52
C GLN A 53 5.24 2.45 2.07
N TRP A 54 5.29 1.15 1.76
CA TRP A 54 5.22 0.68 0.39
C TRP A 54 3.87 0.01 0.12
N ALA A 55 3.20 0.42 -0.96
CA ALA A 55 2.16 -0.35 -1.62
C ALA A 55 2.75 -1.12 -2.80
N VAL A 56 2.00 -2.09 -3.30
CA VAL A 56 2.32 -2.79 -4.55
C VAL A 56 1.25 -2.48 -5.59
N ALA A 57 1.63 -2.35 -6.86
CA ALA A 57 0.69 -2.34 -7.97
C ALA A 57 1.11 -3.37 -9.03
N TYR A 58 0.14 -4.05 -9.64
CA TYR A 58 0.35 -4.81 -10.87
C TYR A 58 -0.10 -3.98 -12.07
N VAL A 59 0.80 -3.78 -13.03
CA VAL A 59 0.55 -2.99 -14.24
C VAL A 59 0.56 -3.89 -15.47
N PRO A 60 -0.59 -4.10 -16.12
CA PRO A 60 -0.66 -4.87 -17.36
C PRO A 60 0.22 -4.33 -18.48
N ARG A 61 0.64 -5.19 -19.42
CA ARG A 61 1.43 -4.75 -20.59
C ARG A 61 0.78 -3.59 -21.35
N ALA A 62 -0.54 -3.65 -21.53
CA ALA A 62 -1.30 -2.63 -22.25
C ALA A 62 -1.25 -1.27 -21.55
N CYS A 63 -1.15 -1.26 -20.22
CA CYS A 63 -1.18 -0.05 -19.38
C CYS A 63 0.19 0.62 -19.21
N LEU A 64 1.27 0.03 -19.73
CA LEU A 64 2.62 0.58 -19.59
C LEU A 64 2.84 1.85 -20.43
N ARG A 65 2.09 1.99 -21.54
CA ARG A 65 2.19 3.17 -22.42
C ARG A 65 1.31 4.31 -21.94
N ASP A 66 0.10 3.97 -21.53
CA ASP A 66 -0.91 4.90 -21.07
C ASP A 66 -1.73 4.20 -19.97
N SER A 67 -1.47 4.58 -18.72
CA SER A 67 -2.17 4.02 -17.57
C SER A 67 -3.59 4.58 -17.43
N GLU A 68 -3.90 5.73 -18.01
CA GLU A 68 -5.20 6.41 -17.87
C GLU A 68 -6.29 5.71 -18.70
N GLN A 69 -5.90 4.95 -19.72
CA GLN A 69 -6.82 4.10 -20.49
C GLN A 69 -7.19 2.79 -19.78
N CYS A 70 -6.55 2.49 -18.65
CA CYS A 70 -6.79 1.25 -17.92
C CYS A 70 -7.75 1.47 -16.76
N ARG A 71 -8.57 0.44 -16.49
CA ARG A 71 -9.39 0.41 -15.28
C ARG A 71 -8.49 0.18 -14.06
N VAL A 72 -8.98 0.57 -12.88
CA VAL A 72 -8.29 0.31 -11.61
C VAL A 72 -9.14 -0.62 -10.75
N HIS A 73 -8.49 -1.58 -10.12
CA HIS A 73 -9.06 -2.41 -9.07
C HIS A 73 -8.18 -2.28 -7.81
N VAL A 74 -8.76 -1.85 -6.70
CA VAL A 74 -8.05 -1.84 -5.41
C VAL A 74 -8.37 -3.14 -4.68
N ASN A 75 -7.35 -3.92 -4.37
CA ASN A 75 -7.49 -5.21 -3.70
C ASN A 75 -6.76 -5.19 -2.35
N TYR A 76 -7.52 -5.29 -1.27
CA TYR A 76 -7.02 -5.26 0.10
C TYR A 76 -6.69 -6.68 0.60
N HIS A 77 -5.59 -6.83 1.32
CA HIS A 77 -5.31 -8.07 2.05
C HIS A 77 -6.07 -8.10 3.37
N GLY A 78 -6.24 -9.32 3.92
CA GLY A 78 -6.67 -9.49 5.31
C GLY A 78 -5.52 -9.24 6.30
N CYS A 79 -5.80 -9.39 7.59
CA CYS A 79 -4.78 -9.35 8.64
C CYS A 79 -3.63 -10.34 8.37
N THR A 80 -2.42 -9.98 8.79
CA THR A 80 -1.23 -10.83 8.59
C THR A 80 -0.62 -11.19 9.93
N SER A 81 -0.27 -12.46 10.14
CA SER A 81 0.30 -12.93 11.42
C SER A 81 1.73 -12.43 11.68
N ASN A 82 2.38 -11.83 10.69
CA ASN A 82 3.75 -11.35 10.77
C ASN A 82 3.79 -9.81 10.80
N PRO A 83 4.18 -9.18 11.92
CA PRO A 83 4.37 -7.74 11.98
C PRO A 83 5.42 -7.34 10.93
N PRO A 84 5.19 -6.30 10.12
CA PRO A 84 6.12 -5.91 9.06
C PRO A 84 7.49 -5.48 9.58
N ASN A 85 7.60 -5.22 10.88
CA ASN A 85 8.82 -4.82 11.55
C ASN A 85 9.76 -6.02 11.82
N SER A 86 9.33 -7.25 11.53
CA SER A 86 10.00 -8.47 12.02
C SER A 86 10.84 -9.25 11.01
N SER A 87 11.01 -8.79 9.76
CA SER A 87 12.08 -9.18 8.79
C SER A 87 11.59 -9.24 7.33
N ALA A 88 12.54 -9.39 6.39
CA ALA A 88 12.32 -9.69 4.97
C ALA A 88 11.31 -10.82 4.69
N SER A 89 11.02 -11.68 5.66
CA SER A 89 9.97 -12.69 5.54
C SER A 89 8.56 -12.07 5.46
N ALA A 90 8.32 -10.92 6.10
CA ALA A 90 7.01 -10.26 6.15
C ALA A 90 6.58 -9.73 4.77
N TRP A 91 7.51 -9.17 4.00
CA TRP A 91 7.23 -8.81 2.61
C TRP A 91 7.22 -10.00 1.66
N ALA A 92 8.00 -11.06 1.94
CA ALA A 92 7.96 -12.26 1.12
C ALA A 92 6.54 -12.87 1.12
N GLU A 93 5.90 -12.96 2.28
CA GLU A 93 4.51 -13.43 2.41
C GLU A 93 3.52 -12.52 1.66
N ARG A 94 3.64 -11.20 1.82
CA ARG A 94 2.79 -10.22 1.11
C ARG A 94 2.93 -10.32 -0.40
N LEU A 95 4.16 -10.51 -0.91
CA LEU A 95 4.41 -10.71 -2.33
C LEU A 95 3.90 -12.06 -2.84
N VAL A 96 3.95 -13.12 -2.02
CA VAL A 96 3.29 -14.39 -2.33
C VAL A 96 1.79 -14.18 -2.48
N TRP A 97 1.15 -13.47 -1.55
CA TRP A 97 -0.27 -13.14 -1.65
C TRP A 97 -0.59 -12.33 -2.93
N VAL A 98 0.13 -11.22 -3.18
CA VAL A 98 -0.04 -10.40 -4.40
C VAL A 98 0.05 -11.25 -5.67
N ARG A 99 0.95 -12.25 -5.71
CA ARG A 99 1.18 -13.08 -6.90
C ARG A 99 0.23 -14.28 -7.03
N SER A 100 -0.35 -14.77 -5.93
CA SER A 100 -1.00 -16.10 -5.89
C SER A 100 -2.53 -16.08 -5.93
N ILE A 101 -3.17 -14.92 -5.78
CA ILE A 101 -4.64 -14.80 -5.76
C ILE A 101 -5.28 -14.73 -7.16
N ASP A 102 -4.54 -15.04 -8.23
CA ASP A 102 -5.01 -15.06 -9.63
C ASP A 102 -5.55 -13.72 -10.20
N ILE A 103 -5.75 -12.67 -9.40
CA ILE A 103 -6.27 -11.36 -9.88
C ILE A 103 -5.37 -10.78 -10.96
N ASN A 104 -4.03 -10.84 -10.82
CA ASN A 104 -3.09 -10.32 -11.82
C ASN A 104 -3.22 -11.01 -13.19
N THR A 105 -3.63 -12.28 -13.20
CA THR A 105 -3.79 -13.05 -14.44
C THR A 105 -5.01 -12.58 -15.25
N TYR A 106 -6.07 -12.18 -14.55
CA TYR A 106 -7.23 -11.51 -15.17
C TYR A 106 -6.92 -10.06 -15.52
N ALA A 107 -6.20 -9.36 -14.63
CA ALA A 107 -5.78 -7.98 -14.84
C ALA A 107 -4.99 -7.81 -16.14
N GLU A 108 -4.07 -8.73 -16.43
CA GLU A 108 -3.26 -8.73 -17.65
C GLU A 108 -4.11 -8.82 -18.93
N SER A 109 -5.14 -9.68 -18.96
CA SER A 109 -5.99 -9.86 -20.15
C SER A 109 -7.11 -8.83 -20.27
N ASN A 110 -7.38 -8.06 -19.22
CA ASN A 110 -8.53 -7.15 -19.16
C ASN A 110 -8.15 -5.67 -19.06
N ASN A 111 -6.86 -5.31 -19.11
CA ASN A 111 -6.38 -3.94 -18.97
C ASN A 111 -6.82 -3.29 -17.64
N ILE A 112 -6.62 -4.03 -16.55
CA ILE A 112 -6.95 -3.57 -15.19
C ILE A 112 -5.65 -3.42 -14.42
N ILE A 113 -5.33 -2.21 -13.96
CA ILE A 113 -4.26 -2.01 -12.99
C ILE A 113 -4.79 -2.45 -11.62
N VAL A 114 -4.03 -3.28 -10.91
CA VAL A 114 -4.40 -3.73 -9.57
C VAL A 114 -3.54 -3.01 -8.55
N LEU A 115 -4.17 -2.23 -7.68
CA LEU A 115 -3.51 -1.57 -6.56
C LEU A 115 -3.67 -2.42 -5.30
N TYR A 116 -2.57 -2.66 -4.61
CA TYR A 116 -2.48 -3.40 -3.36
C TYR A 116 -1.92 -2.48 -2.26
N PRO A 117 -2.75 -1.65 -1.63
CA PRO A 117 -2.35 -0.94 -0.41
C PRO A 117 -1.86 -1.94 0.63
N GLN A 118 -0.95 -1.51 1.51
CA GLN A 118 -0.40 -2.38 2.54
C GLN A 118 -0.56 -1.76 3.93
N ALA A 119 -1.21 -2.51 4.81
CA ALA A 119 -1.37 -2.13 6.21
C ALA A 119 -0.24 -2.70 7.07
N ALA A 120 0.19 -1.90 8.05
CA ALA A 120 1.07 -2.35 9.13
C ALA A 120 0.26 -2.98 10.28
N GLY A 121 -0.97 -2.52 10.50
CA GLY A 121 -1.80 -2.93 11.64
C GLY A 121 -1.58 -2.09 12.88
N SER A 122 -2.30 -2.43 13.95
CA SER A 122 -2.21 -1.79 15.26
C SER A 122 -2.60 -2.78 16.36
N PRO A 123 -2.28 -2.51 17.64
CA PRO A 123 -2.75 -3.35 18.74
C PRO A 123 -4.28 -3.49 18.81
N SER A 124 -5.01 -2.45 18.39
CA SER A 124 -6.47 -2.40 18.42
C SER A 124 -7.13 -3.09 17.22
N ALA A 125 -6.56 -2.94 16.02
CA ALA A 125 -7.09 -3.53 14.79
C ALA A 125 -6.56 -4.96 14.53
N GLY A 126 -5.40 -5.31 15.09
CA GLY A 126 -4.63 -6.51 14.83
C GLY A 126 -3.43 -6.29 13.90
N GLU A 127 -2.49 -7.23 13.94
CA GLU A 127 -1.26 -7.20 13.13
C GLU A 127 -1.55 -7.27 11.63
N GLY A 128 -0.95 -6.37 10.85
CA GLY A 128 -1.16 -6.28 9.40
C GLY A 128 -2.62 -6.08 8.97
N CYS A 129 -3.50 -5.67 9.87
CA CYS A 129 -4.89 -5.37 9.54
C CYS A 129 -5.03 -3.93 9.05
N PHE A 130 -5.92 -3.69 8.08
CA PHE A 130 -6.45 -2.35 7.85
C PHE A 130 -7.27 -1.90 9.06
N ASN A 131 -7.38 -0.59 9.26
CA ASN A 131 -8.15 -0.07 10.37
C ASN A 131 -9.65 -0.39 10.17
N TRP A 132 -10.19 -1.27 11.01
CA TRP A 132 -11.60 -1.69 11.00
C TRP A 132 -12.27 -1.49 12.36
N ALA A 133 -11.54 -0.92 13.33
CA ALA A 133 -12.02 -0.66 14.68
C ALA A 133 -11.66 0.79 15.04
N SER A 134 -12.65 1.60 15.45
CA SER A 134 -12.41 2.98 15.87
C SER A 134 -11.28 3.03 16.91
N TYR A 135 -10.23 3.81 16.63
CA TYR A 135 -9.16 4.09 17.58
C TYR A 135 -8.86 5.60 17.60
N GLU A 136 -8.30 6.10 18.70
CA GLU A 136 -8.33 7.51 19.10
C GLU A 136 -7.80 8.49 18.04
N ASP A 137 -6.83 8.08 17.21
CA ASP A 137 -6.20 8.91 16.16
C ASP A 137 -6.85 8.79 14.77
N ASP A 138 -7.78 7.85 14.57
CA ASP A 138 -8.61 7.72 13.35
C ASP A 138 -10.05 7.31 13.71
N PRO A 139 -10.82 8.15 14.45
CA PRO A 139 -12.20 7.86 14.83
C PRO A 139 -13.17 7.85 13.64
N LEU A 140 -12.71 8.26 12.46
CA LEU A 140 -13.48 8.37 11.23
C LEU A 140 -13.11 7.29 10.21
N PHE A 141 -12.45 6.22 10.66
CA PHE A 141 -11.85 5.16 9.84
C PHE A 141 -12.79 4.55 8.79
N ASP A 142 -14.09 4.45 9.07
CA ASP A 142 -15.13 3.88 8.19
C ASP A 142 -15.87 4.92 7.34
N THR A 143 -15.44 6.18 7.39
CA THR A 143 -16.02 7.29 6.63
C THR A 143 -15.06 7.78 5.55
N ARG A 144 -15.54 8.67 4.67
CA ARG A 144 -14.68 9.37 3.69
C ARG A 144 -13.58 10.22 4.33
N SER A 145 -13.66 10.45 5.65
CA SER A 145 -12.66 11.16 6.43
C SER A 145 -11.67 10.21 7.13
N GLY A 146 -11.72 8.90 6.93
CA GLY A 146 -10.75 7.97 7.50
C GLY A 146 -9.36 8.10 6.86
N VAL A 147 -8.30 8.05 7.67
CA VAL A 147 -6.92 8.29 7.20
C VAL A 147 -6.50 7.28 6.12
N GLN A 148 -6.75 5.99 6.37
CA GLN A 148 -6.39 4.94 5.41
C GLN A 148 -7.20 5.04 4.12
N LEU A 149 -8.50 5.33 4.21
CA LEU A 149 -9.37 5.47 3.05
C LEU A 149 -8.97 6.68 2.19
N ARG A 150 -8.70 7.84 2.80
CA ARG A 150 -8.19 9.03 2.08
C ARG A 150 -6.83 8.78 1.45
N THR A 151 -5.96 8.01 2.10
CA THR A 151 -4.64 7.66 1.53
C THR A 151 -4.79 6.85 0.25
N VAL A 152 -5.63 5.81 0.27
CA VAL A 152 -5.86 4.98 -0.93
C VAL A 152 -6.59 5.75 -2.02
N ASP A 153 -7.57 6.58 -1.67
CA ASP A 153 -8.25 7.47 -2.63
C ASP A 153 -7.26 8.42 -3.33
N ALA A 154 -6.34 9.04 -2.56
CA ALA A 154 -5.30 9.89 -3.11
C ALA A 154 -4.34 9.12 -4.04
N MET A 155 -3.95 7.89 -3.68
CA MET A 155 -3.15 7.02 -4.55
C MET A 155 -3.87 6.67 -5.87
N VAL A 156 -5.18 6.42 -5.82
CA VAL A 156 -5.97 6.12 -7.02
C VAL A 156 -6.09 7.36 -7.91
N ASN A 157 -6.35 8.52 -7.32
CA ASN A 157 -6.47 9.79 -8.05
C ASN A 157 -5.15 10.23 -8.71
N ASP A 158 -4.01 9.88 -8.12
CA ASP A 158 -2.67 10.22 -8.62
C ASP A 158 -1.94 9.00 -9.24
N LEU A 159 -2.66 7.94 -9.58
CA LEU A 159 -2.06 6.65 -9.93
C LEU A 159 -1.06 6.72 -11.09
N ALA A 160 -1.32 7.54 -12.10
CA ALA A 160 -0.40 7.73 -13.21
C ALA A 160 0.98 8.24 -12.74
N ASN A 161 1.00 9.27 -11.89
CA ASN A 161 2.24 9.80 -11.32
C ASN A 161 2.88 8.82 -10.33
N ALA A 162 2.07 8.13 -9.53
CA ALA A 162 2.54 7.07 -8.63
C ALA A 162 3.31 5.99 -9.40
N LEU A 163 2.78 5.57 -10.56
CA LEU A 163 3.40 4.57 -11.43
C LEU A 163 4.66 5.09 -12.14
N LEU A 164 4.68 6.35 -12.58
CA LEU A 164 5.87 6.98 -13.17
C LEU A 164 7.04 7.04 -12.19
N ASN A 165 6.75 7.25 -10.89
CA ASN A 165 7.75 7.32 -9.83
C ASN A 165 7.98 5.98 -9.10
N SER A 166 7.36 4.90 -9.58
CA SER A 166 7.42 3.59 -8.94
C SER A 166 8.71 2.82 -9.29
N THR A 167 9.07 1.87 -8.43
CA THR A 167 10.21 0.96 -8.67
C THR A 167 9.70 -0.42 -9.08
N ARG A 168 10.35 -1.10 -10.03
CA ARG A 168 9.98 -2.49 -10.39
C ARG A 168 10.27 -3.45 -9.23
N VAL A 169 9.36 -4.39 -8.97
CA VAL A 169 9.63 -5.47 -7.99
C VAL A 169 10.51 -6.54 -8.66
N GLY A 170 11.75 -6.72 -8.22
CA GLY A 170 12.60 -7.84 -8.66
C GLY A 170 13.43 -7.62 -9.95
N GLY A 171 14.01 -6.43 -10.15
CA GLY A 171 15.09 -6.18 -11.12
C GLY A 171 16.45 -5.93 -10.44
N GLU A 172 17.49 -5.51 -11.20
CA GLU A 172 18.82 -5.09 -10.68
C GLU A 172 18.71 -4.05 -9.55
N TRP A 173 17.63 -3.29 -9.53
CA TRP A 173 17.27 -2.37 -8.47
C TRP A 173 16.07 -2.90 -7.66
N LEU A 174 16.40 -3.36 -6.46
CA LEU A 174 15.57 -3.52 -5.26
C LEU A 174 14.72 -4.80 -5.13
N SER A 175 15.13 -5.65 -4.18
CA SER A 175 14.30 -6.71 -3.56
C SER A 175 13.49 -6.14 -2.39
N ALA A 176 12.45 -6.83 -1.92
CA ALA A 176 11.69 -6.40 -0.75
C ALA A 176 12.59 -6.14 0.49
N ALA A 177 13.59 -7.00 0.71
CA ALA A 177 14.57 -6.85 1.77
C ALA A 177 15.37 -5.53 1.68
N SER A 178 15.65 -5.05 0.46
CA SER A 178 16.37 -3.81 0.24
C SER A 178 15.52 -2.55 0.45
N LEU A 179 14.20 -2.66 0.30
CA LEU A 179 13.26 -1.57 0.61
C LEU A 179 13.03 -1.43 2.12
N GLU A 180 12.94 -2.54 2.85
CA GLU A 180 12.91 -2.52 4.32
C GLU A 180 14.18 -1.88 4.90
N ALA A 181 15.35 -2.25 4.39
CA ALA A 181 16.62 -1.67 4.83
C ALA A 181 16.70 -0.15 4.59
N ARG A 182 15.97 0.36 3.59
CA ARG A 182 15.82 1.81 3.34
C ARG A 182 14.74 2.44 4.22
N SER A 183 13.64 1.74 4.47
CA SER A 183 12.56 2.19 5.35
C SER A 183 13.02 2.30 6.82
N LEU A 184 13.97 1.46 7.24
CA LEU A 184 14.60 1.50 8.57
C LEU A 184 15.73 2.56 8.69
N LYS A 185 16.30 3.03 7.58
CA LYS A 185 17.35 4.07 7.59
C LYS A 185 16.72 5.45 7.37
N ARG A 186 16.26 6.07 8.47
CA ARG A 186 16.01 7.53 8.51
C ARG A 186 17.34 8.30 8.36
N PRO A 187 17.37 9.43 7.64
CA PRO A 187 18.40 10.45 7.87
C PRO A 187 18.28 10.96 9.32
N ALA A 188 19.41 11.07 10.02
CA ALA A 188 19.48 11.65 11.36
C ALA A 188 19.27 13.18 11.38
N GLU A 189 19.05 13.81 10.23
CA GLU A 189 19.03 15.25 10.04
C GLU A 189 17.61 15.83 10.16
N ALA A 190 17.00 15.65 11.33
CA ALA A 190 15.85 16.46 11.76
C ALA A 190 15.89 16.73 13.27
N ARG A 191 17.07 16.63 13.88
CA ARG A 191 17.32 17.06 15.27
C ARG A 191 18.30 18.22 15.24
N GLY A 192 17.80 19.41 14.96
CA GLY A 192 18.61 20.63 14.91
C GLY A 192 17.80 21.86 15.22
N GLY A 193 17.70 22.18 16.52
CA GLY A 193 17.59 23.56 16.98
C GLY A 193 16.20 24.06 17.36
N LEU A 194 15.86 23.95 18.64
CA LEU A 194 15.43 25.09 19.46
C LEU A 194 15.45 24.68 20.94
N ALA A 195 16.62 24.82 21.55
CA ALA A 195 16.79 24.82 22.99
C ALA A 195 17.52 26.11 23.40
N ALA A 196 16.77 27.01 24.02
CA ALA A 196 17.22 28.05 24.96
C ALA A 196 15.96 28.38 25.81
N GLY A 197 15.83 27.97 27.08
CA GLY A 197 16.56 28.51 28.24
C GLY A 197 15.94 29.85 28.66
N VAL A 198 14.75 29.89 29.30
CA VAL A 198 14.49 30.07 30.77
C VAL A 198 14.89 31.48 31.31
N PRO A 199 13.99 32.24 32.00
CA PRO A 199 13.94 32.15 33.47
C PRO A 199 12.55 32.19 34.12
N LYS A 200 12.49 31.48 35.26
CA LYS A 200 11.51 31.63 36.33
C LYS A 200 11.54 33.07 36.90
N GLY A 201 10.39 33.71 37.03
CA GLY A 201 10.11 34.77 38.02
C GLY A 201 8.85 34.34 38.78
N ALA A 202 8.94 34.05 40.08
CA ALA A 202 8.83 34.99 41.20
C ALA A 202 7.36 35.27 41.56
N GLN A 203 7.11 35.12 42.86
CA GLN A 203 5.85 35.15 43.60
C GLN A 203 4.96 36.37 43.32
N GLU A 204 3.64 36.18 43.44
CA GLU A 204 2.82 36.73 44.53
C GLU A 204 1.73 35.71 44.90
#